data_AF-A0A926W8I3-F1
#
_entry.id   AF-A0A926W8I3-F1
#
_cell.length_a   1.000
_cell.length_b   1.000
_cell.length_c   1.000
_cell.angle_alpha   90.00
_cell.angle_beta   90.00
_cell.angle_gamma   90.00
#
_symmetry.space_group_name_H-M   'P 1'
#
loop_
_entity.id
_entity.type
_entity.pdbx_description
1 polymer ?
#
loop_
_entity_poly.entity_id
_entity_poly.type
_entity_poly.pdbx_seq_one_letter_code
_entity_poly.pdbx_strand_id
1 'polypeptide(L)'
;MQHTTATHDHEHRERERIRRRDLLNSLMIGTVLGAILIGAPAGWFAHRAYAQQRMAQVLLCRQQNFGLPEAQLQSRCGNPL
;
A
#
# COMPACT_ATOMS: atom_id res chain seq x y z
N MET A 1 -9.54 45.67 36.84
CA MET A 1 -9.72 44.20 36.83
C MET A 1 -9.95 43.74 35.38
N GLN A 2 -8.89 43.58 34.58
CA GLN A 2 -8.98 43.12 33.17
C GLN A 2 -7.95 42.03 32.84
N HIS A 3 -7.12 41.63 33.82
CA HIS A 3 -6.02 40.70 33.61
C HIS A 3 -6.42 39.22 33.55
N THR A 4 -7.67 38.86 33.86
CA THR A 4 -8.11 37.46 33.94
C THR A 4 -8.74 36.93 32.65
N THR A 5 -9.24 37.79 31.77
CA THR A 5 -9.90 37.37 30.52
C THR A 5 -8.88 37.02 29.42
N ALA A 6 -7.81 37.80 29.30
CA ALA A 6 -6.77 37.58 28.29
C ALA A 6 -5.99 36.27 28.51
N THR A 7 -5.75 35.89 29.77
CA THR A 7 -5.09 34.63 30.14
C THR A 7 -5.98 33.42 29.87
N HIS A 8 -7.28 33.52 30.16
CA HIS A 8 -8.23 32.43 29.95
C HIS A 8 -8.45 32.11 28.46
N ASP A 9 -8.47 33.12 27.59
CA ASP A 9 -8.55 32.94 26.14
C ASP A 9 -7.29 32.29 25.53
N HIS A 10 -6.11 32.61 26.09
CA HIS A 10 -4.85 32.01 25.65
C HIS A 10 -4.79 30.51 25.96
N GLU A 11 -5.19 30.11 27.17
CA GLU A 11 -5.23 28.69 27.55
C GLU A 11 -6.25 27.89 26.73
N HIS A 12 -7.40 28.48 26.39
CA HIS A 12 -8.40 27.80 25.55
C HIS A 12 -7.89 27.56 24.12
N ARG A 13 -7.22 28.56 23.52
CA ARG A 13 -6.60 28.41 22.19
C ARG A 13 -5.46 27.41 22.17
N GLU A 14 -4.68 27.30 23.24
CA GLU A 14 -3.62 26.30 23.35
C GLU A 14 -4.18 24.89 23.50
N ARG A 15 -5.19 24.69 24.35
CA ARG A 15 -5.88 23.38 24.48
C ARG A 15 -6.48 22.91 23.17
N GLU A 16 -7.10 23.80 22.39
CA GLU A 16 -7.62 23.45 21.07
C GLU A 16 -6.52 23.07 20.07
N ARG A 17 -5.37 23.77 20.10
CA ARG A 17 -4.22 23.42 19.25
C ARG A 17 -3.63 22.06 19.61
N ILE A 18 -3.50 21.77 20.91
CA ILE A 18 -3.00 20.47 21.41
C ILE A 18 -3.97 19.35 20.96
N ARG A 19 -5.28 19.53 21.19
CA ARG A 19 -6.30 18.55 20.79
C ARG A 19 -6.31 18.27 19.29
N ARG A 20 -6.14 19.29 18.43
CA ARG A 20 -6.05 19.10 16.97
C ARG A 20 -4.80 18.32 16.58
N ARG A 21 -3.66 18.59 17.22
CA ARG A 21 -2.40 17.85 16.96
C ARG A 21 -2.52 16.39 17.37
N ASP A 22 -3.11 16.11 18.53
CA ASP A 22 -3.31 14.74 19.00
C ASP A 22 -4.26 13.96 18.08
N LEU A 23 -5.31 14.61 17.57
CA LEU A 23 -6.23 13.99 16.61
C LEU A 23 -5.52 13.62 15.31
N LEU A 24 -4.73 14.55 14.76
CA LEU A 24 -3.95 14.31 13.54
C LEU A 24 -2.90 13.22 13.75
N ASN A 25 -2.25 13.20 14.91
CA ASN A 25 -1.26 12.20 15.24
C ASN A 25 -1.90 10.80 15.35
N SER A 26 -3.04 10.69 16.04
CA SER A 26 -3.78 9.43 16.15
C SER A 26 -4.27 8.93 14.79
N LEU A 27 -4.76 9.82 13.93
CA LEU A 27 -5.17 9.48 12.57
C LEU A 27 -3.99 8.97 11.75
N MET A 28 -2.85 9.67 11.77
CA MET A 28 -1.65 9.26 11.04
C MET A 28 -1.13 7.91 11.52
N ILE A 29 -1.08 7.68 12.84
CA ILE A 29 -0.66 6.39 13.41
C ILE A 29 -1.62 5.28 12.96
N GLY A 30 -2.93 5.51 13.02
CA GLY A 30 -3.94 4.56 12.56
C GLY A 30 -3.81 4.24 11.07
N THR A 31 -3.56 5.26 10.23
CA THR A 31 -3.36 5.06 8.79
C THR A 31 -2.08 4.28 8.49
N VAL A 32 -0.96 4.60 9.16
CA VAL A 32 0.31 3.88 8.99
C VAL A 32 0.17 2.42 9.41
N LEU A 33 -0.45 2.16 10.57
CA LEU A 33 -0.70 0.80 11.04
C LEU A 33 -1.64 0.04 10.09
N GLY A 34 -2.72 0.66 9.63
CA GLY A 34 -3.64 0.05 8.66
C GLY A 34 -2.97 -0.27 7.33
N ALA A 35 -2.13 0.63 6.82
CA ALA A 35 -1.38 0.42 5.58
C ALA A 35 -0.37 -0.73 5.71
N ILE A 36 0.31 -0.85 6.86
CA ILE A 36 1.31 -1.91 7.09
C ILE A 36 0.63 -3.25 7.36
N LEU A 37 -0.44 -3.28 8.16
CA LEU A 37 -1.07 -4.53 8.58
C LEU A 37 -2.00 -5.13 7.54
N ILE A 38 -2.67 -4.29 6.75
CA ILE A 38 -3.65 -4.75 5.75
C ILE A 38 -3.13 -4.46 4.33
N GLY A 39 -2.68 -3.23 4.09
CA GLY A 39 -2.25 -2.79 2.76
C GLY A 39 -1.07 -3.58 2.20
N ALA A 40 0.01 -3.71 2.98
CA ALA A 40 1.23 -4.39 2.52
C ALA A 40 1.02 -5.91 2.28
N PRO A 41 0.39 -6.68 3.20
CA PRO A 41 0.09 -8.08 2.92
C PRO A 41 -0.86 -8.25 1.74
N ALA A 42 -1.92 -7.44 1.64
CA ALA A 42 -2.86 -7.52 0.53
C ALA A 42 -2.18 -7.23 -0.83
N GLY A 43 -1.36 -6.18 -0.89
CA GLY A 43 -0.58 -5.85 -2.08
C GLY A 43 0.41 -6.95 -2.47
N TRP A 44 1.09 -7.56 -1.49
CA TRP A 44 2.00 -8.69 -1.72
C TRP A 44 1.27 -9.91 -2.28
N PHE A 45 0.12 -10.27 -1.70
CA PHE A 45 -0.71 -11.38 -2.20
C PHE A 45 -1.19 -11.13 -3.63
N ALA A 46 -1.67 -9.91 -3.93
CA ALA A 46 -2.08 -9.55 -5.28
C ALA A 46 -0.92 -9.67 -6.28
N HIS A 47 0.27 -9.18 -5.91
CA HIS A 47 1.46 -9.28 -6.75
C HIS A 47 1.88 -10.74 -6.97
N ARG A 48 1.88 -11.56 -5.91
CA ARG A 48 2.16 -13.00 -5.98
C ARG A 48 1.18 -13.71 -6.92
N ALA A 49 -0.12 -13.44 -6.78
CA ALA A 49 -1.14 -14.04 -7.63
C ALA A 49 -0.98 -13.65 -9.10
N TYR A 50 -0.73 -12.36 -9.37
CA TYR A 50 -0.47 -11.88 -10.73
C TYR A 50 0.76 -12.54 -11.36
N ALA A 51 1.88 -12.61 -10.62
CA ALA A 51 3.09 -13.28 -11.07
C ALA A 51 2.84 -14.77 -11.36
N GLN A 52 2.11 -15.46 -10.48
CA GLN A 52 1.75 -16.87 -10.68
C GLN A 52 0.86 -17.07 -11.92
N GLN A 53 -0.12 -16.20 -12.15
CA GLN A 53 -0.97 -16.28 -13.34
C GLN A 53 -0.17 -16.08 -14.63
N ARG A 54 0.74 -15.11 -14.67
CA ARG A 54 1.60 -14.86 -15.83
C ARG A 54 2.51 -16.05 -16.10
N MET A 55 3.13 -16.63 -15.07
CA MET A 55 3.92 -17.84 -15.23
C MET A 55 3.08 -19.00 -15.77
N ALA A 56 1.90 -19.24 -15.20
CA ALA A 56 1.01 -20.31 -15.64
C ALA A 56 0.61 -20.14 -17.12
N GLN A 57 0.33 -18.92 -17.59
CA GLN A 57 0.04 -18.63 -18.99
C GLN A 57 1.23 -18.95 -19.91
N VAL A 58 2.44 -18.55 -19.52
CA VAL A 58 3.66 -18.84 -20.29
C VAL A 58 3.91 -20.35 -20.35
N LEU A 59 3.77 -21.05 -19.22
CA LEU A 59 3.92 -22.50 -19.13
C LEU A 59 2.89 -23.24 -19.98
N LEU A 60 1.61 -22.87 -19.92
CA LEU A 60 0.54 -23.43 -20.75
C LEU A 60 0.81 -23.21 -22.25
N CYS A 61 1.21 -22.00 -22.63
CA CYS A 61 1.56 -21.68 -24.01
C CYS A 61 2.75 -22.52 -24.51
N ARG A 62 3.78 -22.66 -23.67
CA ARG A 62 4.96 -23.50 -23.95
C ARG A 62 4.56 -24.96 -24.13
N GLN A 63 3.63 -25.43 -23.30
CA GLN A 63 3.09 -26.78 -23.37
C GLN A 63 2.33 -27.05 -24.68
N GLN A 64 1.52 -26.10 -25.13
CA GLN A 64 0.78 -26.20 -26.40
C GLN A 64 1.69 -26.10 -27.63
N ASN A 65 2.85 -25.46 -27.48
CA ASN A 65 3.82 -25.24 -28.55
C ASN A 65 5.06 -26.14 -28.40
N PHE A 66 4.93 -27.27 -27.70
CA PHE A 66 6.04 -28.22 -27.52
C PHE A 66 6.62 -28.64 -28.88
N GLY A 67 7.96 -28.57 -28.99
CA GLY A 67 8.70 -28.93 -30.20
C GLY A 67 9.24 -27.75 -31.01
N LEU A 68 8.82 -26.52 -30.71
CA LEU A 68 9.40 -25.31 -31.29
C LEU A 68 10.72 -24.93 -30.57
N PRO A 69 11.71 -24.35 -31.27
CA PRO A 69 12.97 -23.95 -30.66
C PRO A 69 12.74 -22.84 -29.62
N GLU A 70 13.56 -22.86 -28.56
CA GLU A 70 13.48 -21.97 -27.38
C GLU A 70 13.29 -20.48 -27.76
N ALA A 71 14.01 -20.00 -28.78
CA ALA A 71 13.92 -18.61 -29.25
C ALA A 71 12.53 -18.26 -29.83
N GLN A 72 11.88 -19.19 -30.53
CA GLN A 72 10.52 -18.99 -31.05
C GLN A 72 9.50 -19.09 -29.92
N LEU A 73 9.68 -20.02 -28.98
CA LEU A 73 8.87 -20.13 -27.77
C LEU A 73 8.86 -18.83 -26.97
N GLN A 74 10.03 -18.23 -26.78
CA GLN A 74 10.15 -16.99 -26.03
C GLN A 74 9.53 -15.78 -26.75
N SER A 75 9.61 -15.73 -28.10
CA SER A 75 8.92 -14.70 -28.88
C SER A 75 7.39 -14.84 -28.88
N ARG A 76 6.87 -16.07 -28.76
CA ARG A 76 5.43 -16.38 -28.88
C ARG A 76 4.73 -16.41 -27.52
N CYS A 77 5.33 -17.06 -26.53
CA CYS A 77 4.79 -17.24 -25.20
C CYS A 77 5.35 -16.23 -24.18
N GLY A 78 6.41 -15.50 -24.53
CA GLY A 78 7.09 -14.58 -23.61
C GLY A 78 8.02 -15.29 -22.63
N ASN A 79 8.72 -14.50 -21.83
CA ASN A 79 9.53 -15.01 -20.72
C ASN A 79 8.66 -15.08 -19.45
N PRO A 80 8.79 -16.13 -18.61
CA PRO A 80 8.07 -16.18 -17.34
C PRO A 80 8.59 -15.18 -16.30
N LEU A 81 9.60 -14.36 -16.61
CA LEU A 81 10.20 -13.35 -15.74
C LEU A 81 10.64 -12.09 -16.50
#